data_AF-A0AA88F480-F1
#
_entry.id   AF-A0AA88F480-F1
#
_cell.length_a   1.000
_cell.length_b   1.000
_cell.length_c   1.000
_cell.angle_alpha   90.00
_cell.angle_beta   90.00
_cell.angle_gamma   90.00
#
_symmetry.space_group_name_H-M   'P 1'
#
loop_
_entity.id
_entity.type
_entity.pdbx_description
1 polymer ?
#
loop_
_entity_poly.entity_id
_entity_poly.type
_entity_poly.pdbx_seq_one_letter_code
_entity_poly.pdbx_strand_id
1 'polypeptide(L)'
;MNEGQITELFIRAAEVDRKLPDTARPAKLKAANYGYVHDIADINGWDEKTKNEEWRWKWLNPENLRNTTNEMGLWEAAMEVIKLVPSQKNRRALWAWAKSEAGGQAFAKWCRTVEGISRQSGDYRKNAAVKCIFLAFSRKPLQHNDFDDEGHLPNHPEIGDKKSNIGVWRAPDAKPSLDFDADLRDFSWSDAQNARRREREARKREAA
;
A
#
# COMPACT_ATOMS: atom_id res chain seq x y z
N MET A 1 -4.05 -17.41 1.85
CA MET A 1 -4.89 -16.23 2.14
C MET A 1 -4.60 -15.19 1.06
N ASN A 2 -5.63 -14.65 0.42
CA ASN A 2 -5.51 -13.77 -0.73
C ASN A 2 -5.47 -12.30 -0.27
N GLU A 3 -4.93 -11.37 -1.07
CA GLU A 3 -4.91 -9.94 -0.71
C GLU A 3 -6.31 -9.38 -0.40
N GLY A 4 -7.33 -9.76 -1.20
CA GLY A 4 -8.72 -9.37 -0.96
C GLY A 4 -9.29 -9.89 0.37
N GLN A 5 -8.95 -11.13 0.74
CA GLN A 5 -9.35 -11.71 2.03
C GLN A 5 -8.67 -11.01 3.20
N ILE A 6 -7.41 -10.58 3.02
CA ILE A 6 -6.68 -9.79 4.03
C ILE A 6 -7.38 -8.44 4.21
N THR A 7 -7.70 -7.75 3.13
CA THR A 7 -8.40 -6.46 3.22
C THR A 7 -9.76 -6.60 3.88
N GLU A 8 -10.55 -7.61 3.52
CA GLU A 8 -11.87 -7.85 4.12
C GLU A 8 -11.76 -8.20 5.60
N LEU A 9 -10.78 -9.02 6.00
CA LEU A 9 -10.51 -9.35 7.39
C LEU A 9 -10.28 -8.08 8.22
N PHE A 10 -9.44 -7.17 7.74
CA PHE A 10 -9.14 -5.93 8.46
C PHE A 10 -10.32 -4.96 8.50
N ILE A 11 -11.11 -4.83 7.42
CA ILE A 11 -12.31 -3.98 7.41
C ILE A 11 -13.33 -4.51 8.42
N ARG A 12 -13.65 -5.81 8.38
CA ARG A 12 -14.56 -6.45 9.34
C ARG A 12 -14.05 -6.33 10.77
N ALA A 13 -12.75 -6.54 11.01
CA ALA A 13 -12.16 -6.35 12.33
C ALA A 13 -12.30 -4.89 12.81
N ALA A 14 -12.14 -3.90 11.93
CA ALA A 14 -12.31 -2.50 12.29
C ALA A 14 -13.78 -2.14 12.60
N GLU A 15 -14.75 -2.79 11.95
CA GLU A 15 -16.17 -2.65 12.30
C GLU A 15 -16.47 -3.18 13.70
N VAL A 16 -15.88 -4.33 14.06
CA VAL A 16 -15.98 -4.94 15.40
C VAL A 16 -15.30 -4.05 16.45
N ASP A 17 -14.13 -3.49 16.14
CA ASP A 17 -13.40 -2.54 17.00
C ASP A 17 -14.22 -1.28 17.31
N ARG A 18 -15.06 -0.85 16.37
CA ARG A 18 -15.91 0.34 16.56
C ARG A 18 -17.08 0.09 17.50
N LYS A 19 -17.57 -1.15 17.57
CA LYS A 19 -18.62 -1.58 18.49
C LYS A 19 -18.07 -1.81 19.91
N LEU A 20 -16.76 -2.03 20.06
CA LEU A 20 -16.13 -2.15 21.37
C LEU A 20 -16.26 -0.83 22.14
N PRO A 21 -16.64 -0.87 23.43
CA PRO A 21 -16.68 0.33 24.26
C PRO A 21 -15.26 0.88 24.41
N ASP A 22 -15.07 2.16 24.09
CA ASP A 22 -13.82 2.87 24.34
C ASP A 22 -13.71 3.14 25.86
N THR A 23 -13.21 2.15 26.61
CA THR A 23 -13.18 2.13 28.08
C THR A 23 -12.29 3.20 28.72
N ALA A 24 -11.70 4.12 27.95
CA ALA A 24 -10.89 5.21 28.47
C ALA A 24 -11.70 6.43 28.96
N ARG A 25 -12.94 6.62 28.48
CA ARG A 25 -13.97 7.58 28.96
C ARG A 25 -15.14 7.52 27.96
N PRO A 26 -16.40 7.61 28.39
CA PRO A 26 -17.50 7.77 27.45
C PRO A 26 -17.25 9.05 26.62
N ALA A 27 -17.22 8.90 25.31
CA ALA A 27 -17.12 10.03 24.39
C ALA A 27 -18.22 11.04 24.74
N LYS A 28 -17.86 12.31 24.95
CA LYS A 28 -18.83 13.37 25.25
C LYS A 28 -19.91 13.36 24.17
N LEU A 29 -21.12 12.94 24.54
CA LEU A 29 -22.32 13.07 23.71
C LEU A 29 -22.50 14.54 23.36
N LYS A 30 -22.19 14.93 22.12
CA LYS A 30 -22.40 16.31 21.64
C LYS A 30 -23.89 16.63 21.48
N ALA A 31 -24.71 15.59 21.28
CA ALA A 31 -26.15 15.58 21.41
C ALA A 31 -26.59 14.12 21.54
N ALA A 32 -27.30 13.77 22.61
CA ALA A 32 -28.05 12.53 22.67
C ALA A 32 -29.46 12.85 22.15
N ASN A 33 -29.79 12.40 20.94
CA ASN A 33 -31.19 12.25 20.60
C ASN A 33 -31.63 10.94 21.27
N TYR A 34 -32.34 11.04 22.39
CA TYR A 34 -33.07 9.88 22.91
C TYR A 34 -34.22 9.65 21.93
N GLY A 35 -33.92 8.92 20.84
CA GLY A 35 -34.94 8.49 19.91
C GLY A 35 -36.07 7.86 20.71
N TYR A 36 -37.30 8.26 20.42
CA TYR A 36 -38.48 7.70 21.08
C TYR A 36 -38.42 6.17 20.97
N VAL A 37 -38.24 5.49 22.11
CA VAL A 37 -38.17 4.04 22.16
C VAL A 37 -39.62 3.56 22.23
N HIS A 38 -40.10 2.98 21.13
CA HIS A 38 -41.41 2.36 21.09
C HIS A 38 -41.46 1.16 22.04
N ASP A 39 -42.51 1.07 22.84
CA ASP A 39 -42.73 -0.09 23.69
C ASP A 39 -43.34 -1.26 22.87
N ILE A 40 -43.34 -2.46 23.46
CA ILE A 40 -43.85 -3.67 22.80
C ILE A 40 -45.34 -3.54 22.43
N ALA A 41 -46.10 -2.74 23.19
CA ALA A 41 -47.52 -2.52 22.93
C ALA A 41 -47.73 -1.62 21.69
N ASP A 42 -46.91 -0.60 21.53
CA ASP A 42 -46.90 0.34 20.42
C ASP A 42 -46.50 -0.38 19.12
N ILE A 43 -45.44 -1.19 19.16
CA ILE A 43 -44.97 -2.00 18.01
C ILE A 43 -46.05 -3.00 17.55
N ASN A 44 -46.83 -3.56 18.47
CA ASN A 44 -47.88 -4.52 18.13
C ASN A 44 -49.02 -3.89 17.31
N GLY A 45 -49.24 -2.57 17.44
CA GLY A 45 -50.25 -1.82 16.69
C GLY A 45 -49.85 -1.43 15.27
N TRP A 46 -48.61 -1.69 14.86
CA TRP A 46 -48.10 -1.26 13.56
C TRP A 46 -48.58 -2.15 12.42
N ASP A 47 -48.84 -1.54 11.25
CA ASP A 47 -49.13 -2.28 10.02
C ASP A 47 -47.91 -3.11 9.58
N GLU A 48 -48.12 -4.16 8.79
CA GLU A 48 -47.03 -5.02 8.29
C GLU A 48 -46.01 -4.25 7.44
N LYS A 49 -46.39 -3.12 6.83
CA LYS A 49 -45.51 -2.30 5.99
C LYS A 49 -44.53 -1.49 6.85
N THR A 50 -44.98 -1.02 8.00
CA THR A 50 -44.28 -0.24 9.03
C THR A 50 -43.42 -1.15 9.90
N LYS A 51 -43.92 -2.35 10.22
CA LYS A 51 -43.08 -3.43 10.76
C LYS A 51 -41.99 -3.81 9.77
N ASN A 52 -42.28 -3.90 8.48
CA ASN A 52 -41.22 -4.11 7.49
C ASN A 52 -40.23 -2.92 7.42
N GLU A 53 -40.63 -1.68 7.73
CA GLU A 53 -39.69 -0.56 7.94
C GLU A 53 -38.71 -0.77 9.11
N GLU A 54 -38.85 -1.83 9.92
CA GLU A 54 -37.82 -2.30 10.85
C GLU A 54 -36.45 -2.44 10.18
N TRP A 55 -36.34 -2.65 8.85
CA TRP A 55 -35.04 -2.58 8.16
C TRP A 55 -34.30 -1.26 8.38
N ARG A 56 -35.03 -0.14 8.51
CA ARG A 56 -34.49 1.20 8.82
C ARG A 56 -34.04 1.32 10.27
N TRP A 57 -34.57 0.50 11.16
CA TRP A 57 -34.31 0.52 12.60
C TRP A 57 -33.50 -0.70 13.07
N LYS A 58 -33.16 -1.66 12.19
CA LYS A 58 -32.34 -2.84 12.49
C LYS A 58 -31.00 -2.47 13.12
N TRP A 59 -30.44 -1.30 12.81
CA TRP A 59 -29.20 -0.80 13.41
C TRP A 59 -29.34 -0.39 14.89
N LEU A 60 -30.57 -0.20 15.40
CA LEU A 60 -30.89 0.08 16.80
C LEU A 60 -31.20 -1.17 17.62
N ASN A 61 -31.30 -2.35 16.98
CA ASN A 61 -31.53 -3.60 17.72
C ASN A 61 -30.33 -3.88 18.64
N PRO A 62 -30.57 -4.11 19.96
CA PRO A 62 -29.49 -4.35 20.92
C PRO A 62 -28.58 -5.52 20.58
N GLU A 63 -29.11 -6.53 19.88
CA GLU A 63 -28.34 -7.68 19.39
C GLU A 63 -27.35 -7.31 18.29
N ASN A 64 -27.70 -6.38 17.40
CA ASN A 64 -26.80 -5.89 16.34
C ASN A 64 -25.76 -4.90 16.86
N LEU A 65 -26.02 -4.29 18.03
CA LEU A 65 -25.13 -3.37 18.72
C LEU A 65 -24.01 -4.10 19.47
N ARG A 66 -24.27 -5.31 19.95
CA ARG A 66 -23.29 -6.13 20.69
C ARG A 66 -22.40 -6.93 19.74
N ASN A 67 -21.14 -7.09 20.12
CA ASN A 67 -20.25 -8.00 19.42
C ASN A 67 -20.60 -9.44 19.76
N THR A 68 -20.73 -10.26 18.72
CA THR A 68 -20.81 -11.71 18.85
C THR A 68 -19.42 -12.30 19.14
N THR A 69 -19.38 -13.53 19.66
CA THR A 69 -18.12 -14.24 19.90
C THR A 69 -17.32 -14.48 18.61
N ASN A 70 -18.02 -14.76 17.50
CA ASN A 70 -17.40 -14.94 16.19
C ASN A 70 -16.78 -13.65 15.66
N GLU A 71 -17.45 -12.51 15.85
CA GLU A 71 -16.91 -11.18 15.51
C GLU A 71 -15.64 -10.86 16.31
N MET A 72 -15.63 -11.19 17.61
CA MET A 72 -14.44 -11.04 18.46
C MET A 72 -13.28 -11.93 17.98
N GLY A 73 -13.55 -13.20 17.65
CA GLY A 73 -12.54 -14.10 17.10
C GLY A 73 -11.96 -13.60 15.76
N LEU A 74 -12.76 -12.92 14.95
CA LEU A 74 -12.29 -12.29 13.71
C LEU A 74 -11.37 -11.10 13.99
N TRP A 75 -11.70 -10.27 14.99
CA TRP A 75 -10.84 -9.18 15.44
C TRP A 75 -9.51 -9.69 16.00
N GLU A 76 -9.53 -10.74 16.83
CA GLU A 76 -8.33 -11.38 17.37
C GLU A 76 -7.45 -11.95 16.26
N ALA A 77 -8.04 -12.64 15.28
CA ALA A 77 -7.32 -13.14 14.11
C ALA A 77 -6.64 -12.01 13.33
N ALA A 78 -7.31 -10.87 13.11
CA ALA A 78 -6.72 -9.72 12.46
C ALA A 78 -5.52 -9.14 13.26
N MET A 79 -5.64 -9.10 14.58
CA MET A 79 -4.58 -8.60 15.48
C MET A 79 -3.39 -9.58 15.60
N GLU A 80 -3.59 -10.87 15.39
CA GLU A 80 -2.48 -11.81 15.24
C GLU A 80 -1.79 -11.66 13.88
N VAL A 81 -2.57 -11.57 12.80
CA VAL A 81 -2.05 -11.42 11.44
C VAL A 81 -1.24 -10.12 11.27
N ILE A 82 -1.65 -9.01 11.88
CA ILE A 82 -0.94 -7.74 11.76
C ILE A 82 0.49 -7.81 12.34
N LYS A 83 0.79 -8.75 13.26
CA LYS A 83 2.13 -8.93 13.84
C LYS A 83 3.16 -9.41 12.82
N LEU A 84 2.71 -10.02 11.71
CA LEU A 84 3.58 -10.45 10.62
C LEU A 84 4.24 -9.26 9.91
N VAL A 85 3.71 -8.05 10.05
CA VAL A 85 4.28 -6.83 9.47
C VAL A 85 5.32 -6.24 10.43
N PRO A 86 6.62 -6.22 10.07
CA PRO A 86 7.68 -5.75 10.97
C PRO A 86 7.55 -4.25 11.28
N SER A 87 7.35 -3.43 10.25
CA SER A 87 7.26 -1.98 10.37
C SER A 87 5.99 -1.54 11.13
N GLN A 88 6.17 -0.87 12.27
CA GLN A 88 5.07 -0.30 13.05
C GLN A 88 4.28 0.77 12.27
N LYS A 89 4.97 1.54 11.42
CA LYS A 89 4.34 2.58 10.59
C LYS A 89 3.39 1.96 9.56
N ASN A 90 3.76 0.82 8.98
CA ASN A 90 2.94 0.11 8.00
C ASN A 90 1.71 -0.52 8.68
N ARG A 91 1.88 -1.09 9.88
CA ARG A 91 0.76 -1.59 10.71
C ARG A 91 -0.25 -0.50 11.04
N ARG A 92 0.22 0.67 11.49
CA ARG A 92 -0.64 1.83 11.81
C ARG A 92 -1.41 2.32 10.59
N ALA A 93 -0.75 2.41 9.43
CA ALA A 93 -1.39 2.81 8.18
C ALA A 93 -2.47 1.83 7.72
N LEU A 94 -2.20 0.52 7.81
CA LEU A 94 -3.17 -0.52 7.48
C LEU A 94 -4.41 -0.42 8.38
N TRP A 95 -4.20 -0.29 9.69
CA TRP A 95 -5.29 -0.21 10.66
C TRP A 95 -6.11 1.07 10.52
N ALA A 96 -5.45 2.21 10.29
CA ALA A 96 -6.14 3.48 10.08
C ALA A 96 -6.95 3.50 8.77
N TRP A 97 -6.44 2.85 7.72
CA TRP A 97 -7.21 2.66 6.49
C TRP A 97 -8.43 1.77 6.74
N ALA A 98 -8.28 0.63 7.42
CA ALA A 98 -9.41 -0.24 7.76
C ALA A 98 -10.48 0.49 8.58
N LYS A 99 -10.06 1.31 9.55
CA LYS A 99 -10.96 2.20 10.32
C LYS A 99 -11.68 3.23 9.45
N SER A 100 -11.03 3.73 8.40
CA SER A 100 -11.66 4.65 7.44
C SER A 100 -12.77 3.97 6.65
N GLU A 101 -12.55 2.73 6.19
CA GLU A 101 -13.56 1.95 5.45
C GLU A 101 -14.74 1.55 6.33
N ALA A 102 -14.50 1.23 7.61
CA ALA A 102 -15.53 0.91 8.60
C ALA A 102 -16.37 2.13 9.08
N GLY A 103 -16.24 3.30 8.42
CA GLY A 103 -16.99 4.52 8.75
C GLY A 103 -16.40 5.36 9.89
N GLY A 104 -15.10 5.21 10.18
CA GLY A 104 -14.35 6.04 11.11
C GLY A 104 -13.79 7.32 10.47
N GLN A 105 -12.68 7.81 11.01
CA GLN A 105 -11.99 8.99 10.45
C GLN A 105 -11.48 8.68 9.03
N ALA A 106 -11.79 9.58 8.08
CA ALA A 106 -11.30 9.47 6.70
C ALA A 106 -9.77 9.33 6.64
N PHE A 107 -9.29 8.34 5.88
CA PHE A 107 -7.86 8.00 5.80
C PHE A 107 -6.96 9.19 5.45
N ALA A 108 -7.36 10.03 4.49
CA ALA A 108 -6.59 11.22 4.11
C ALA A 108 -6.43 12.22 5.27
N LYS A 109 -7.44 12.35 6.13
CA LYS A 109 -7.38 13.20 7.33
C LYS A 109 -6.45 12.56 8.37
N TRP A 110 -6.50 11.25 8.55
CA TRP A 110 -5.56 10.54 9.43
C TRP A 110 -4.11 10.71 8.97
N CYS A 111 -3.83 10.54 7.68
CA CYS A 111 -2.50 10.75 7.10
C CYS A 111 -1.98 12.15 7.42
N ARG A 112 -2.79 13.19 7.23
CA ARG A 112 -2.39 14.59 7.46
C ARG A 112 -2.27 14.95 8.95
N THR A 113 -3.23 14.53 9.78
CA THR A 113 -3.34 15.01 11.17
C THR A 113 -2.59 14.13 12.17
N VAL A 114 -2.55 12.81 11.97
CA VAL A 114 -1.99 11.87 12.96
C VAL A 114 -0.55 11.48 12.61
N GLU A 115 -0.28 11.11 11.36
CA GLU A 115 1.06 10.70 10.91
C GLU A 115 1.86 11.83 10.28
N GLY A 116 1.22 12.93 9.85
CA GLY A 116 1.88 14.03 9.15
C GLY A 116 2.40 13.65 7.76
N ILE A 117 1.80 12.65 7.10
CA ILE A 117 2.21 12.13 5.78
C ILE A 117 1.21 12.50 4.68
N SER A 118 1.69 12.44 3.44
CA SER A 118 0.82 12.54 2.27
C SER A 118 -0.11 11.31 2.17
N ARG A 119 -1.24 11.45 1.47
CA ARG A 119 -2.15 10.33 1.21
C ARG A 119 -1.45 9.19 0.45
N GLN A 120 -0.66 9.53 -0.57
CA GLN A 120 0.08 8.55 -1.38
C GLN A 120 1.05 7.73 -0.53
N SER A 121 1.78 8.37 0.38
CA SER A 121 2.67 7.66 1.31
C SER A 121 1.88 6.76 2.27
N GLY A 122 0.67 7.16 2.68
CA GLY A 122 -0.24 6.32 3.45
C GLY A 122 -0.71 5.09 2.67
N ASP A 123 -1.17 5.28 1.43
CA ASP A 123 -1.63 4.20 0.54
C ASP A 123 -0.51 3.19 0.28
N TYR A 124 0.73 3.68 0.09
CA TYR A 124 1.91 2.84 -0.01
C TYR A 124 2.11 1.97 1.22
N ARG A 125 2.15 2.57 2.42
CA ARG A 125 2.40 1.85 3.68
C ARG A 125 1.33 0.79 3.94
N LYS A 126 0.07 1.10 3.63
CA LYS A 126 -1.06 0.15 3.68
C LYS A 126 -0.83 -1.00 2.69
N ASN A 127 -0.54 -0.71 1.43
CA ASN A 127 -0.35 -1.75 0.41
C ASN A 127 0.87 -2.63 0.71
N ALA A 128 1.96 -2.04 1.22
CA ALA A 128 3.13 -2.78 1.68
C ALA A 128 2.79 -3.72 2.85
N ALA A 129 1.97 -3.27 3.81
CA ALA A 129 1.51 -4.12 4.90
C ALA A 129 0.68 -5.32 4.39
N VAL A 130 -0.26 -5.09 3.46
CA VAL A 130 -1.05 -6.18 2.85
C VAL A 130 -0.17 -7.17 2.11
N LYS A 131 0.79 -6.68 1.31
CA LYS A 131 1.75 -7.53 0.60
C LYS A 131 2.62 -8.34 1.55
N CYS A 132 3.11 -7.74 2.63
CA CYS A 132 3.91 -8.44 3.64
C CYS A 132 3.15 -9.61 4.26
N ILE A 133 1.88 -9.39 4.62
CA ILE A 133 0.99 -10.44 5.14
C ILE A 133 0.73 -11.52 4.09
N PHE A 134 0.42 -11.12 2.85
CA PHE A 134 0.22 -12.04 1.74
C PHE A 134 1.45 -12.93 1.51
N LEU A 135 2.65 -12.34 1.54
CA LEU A 135 3.92 -13.05 1.39
C LEU A 135 4.16 -14.03 2.55
N ALA A 136 3.79 -13.67 3.78
CA ALA A 136 3.90 -14.55 4.93
C ALA A 136 3.04 -15.82 4.79
N PHE A 137 1.85 -15.71 4.19
CA PHE A 137 0.96 -16.86 3.95
C PHE A 137 1.22 -17.63 2.66
N SER A 138 1.84 -17.00 1.66
CA SER A 138 2.06 -17.62 0.35
C SER A 138 3.39 -18.37 0.23
N ARG A 139 4.36 -18.16 1.14
CA ARG A 139 5.72 -18.69 0.99
C ARG A 139 5.97 -20.05 1.67
N LYS A 140 6.76 -20.88 0.97
CA LYS A 140 7.54 -22.01 1.52
C LYS A 140 8.75 -21.48 2.32
N PRO A 141 9.22 -22.19 3.36
CA PRO A 141 10.03 -21.67 4.48
C PRO A 141 11.51 -21.25 4.18
N LEU A 142 11.90 -20.92 2.95
CA LEU A 142 13.34 -20.90 2.57
C LEU A 142 13.91 -19.62 1.94
N GLN A 143 13.18 -18.50 1.79
CA GLN A 143 13.76 -17.32 1.13
C GLN A 143 13.40 -15.98 1.80
N HIS A 144 14.48 -15.30 2.21
CA HIS A 144 14.63 -13.94 2.72
C HIS A 144 13.50 -12.98 2.35
N ASN A 145 12.83 -12.49 3.39
CA ASN A 145 11.75 -11.51 3.37
C ASN A 145 12.23 -10.11 3.84
N ASP A 146 13.53 -9.94 4.04
CA ASP A 146 14.12 -8.72 4.63
C ASP A 146 14.37 -7.60 3.60
N PHE A 147 14.18 -7.87 2.30
CA PHE A 147 14.19 -6.83 1.28
C PHE A 147 12.80 -6.20 1.19
N ASP A 148 12.49 -5.32 2.15
CA ASP A 148 11.42 -4.33 1.97
C ASP A 148 11.84 -3.45 0.79
N ASP A 149 11.00 -3.35 -0.22
CA ASP A 149 11.25 -2.50 -1.38
C ASP A 149 11.30 -1.05 -0.87
N GLU A 150 12.48 -0.46 -0.79
CA GLU A 150 12.71 0.93 -0.35
C GLU A 150 12.26 1.92 -1.46
N GLY A 151 10.99 1.85 -1.86
CA GLY A 151 10.43 2.65 -2.95
C GLY A 151 9.57 3.81 -2.44
N HIS A 152 10.15 4.79 -1.75
CA HIS A 152 9.40 5.68 -0.86
C HIS A 152 9.03 7.08 -1.35
N LEU A 153 9.00 7.31 -2.67
CA LEU A 153 9.28 8.62 -3.31
C LEU A 153 10.80 8.84 -3.33
N PRO A 154 11.37 9.20 -4.49
CA PRO A 154 12.75 9.63 -4.56
C PRO A 154 12.86 10.92 -3.75
N ASN A 155 13.43 10.83 -2.54
CA ASN A 155 13.87 12.02 -1.80
C ASN A 155 15.25 12.49 -2.30
N HIS A 156 15.87 11.71 -3.20
CA HIS A 156 17.00 12.15 -4.00
C HIS A 156 16.49 12.72 -5.33
N PRO A 157 17.13 13.74 -5.91
CA PRO A 157 16.90 14.09 -7.30
C PRO A 157 17.05 12.83 -8.15
N GLU A 158 16.04 12.47 -8.93
CA GLU A 158 16.23 11.54 -10.04
C GLU A 158 17.07 12.25 -11.10
N ILE A 159 18.39 12.30 -10.91
CA ILE A 159 19.33 12.45 -12.03
C ILE A 159 19.41 11.07 -12.70
N GLY A 160 18.24 10.54 -13.08
CA GLY A 160 18.18 9.60 -14.18
C GLY A 160 18.44 10.47 -15.40
N ASP A 161 19.62 10.31 -15.99
CA ASP A 161 20.01 10.95 -17.23
C ASP A 161 18.86 10.72 -18.22
N LYS A 162 17.99 11.74 -18.37
CA LYS A 162 17.02 11.78 -19.45
C LYS A 162 17.90 11.91 -20.67
N LYS A 163 18.39 10.78 -21.19
CA LYS A 163 19.02 10.72 -22.50
C LYS A 163 18.00 11.36 -23.40
N SER A 164 18.26 12.59 -23.81
CA SER A 164 17.36 13.30 -24.70
C SER A 164 17.24 12.40 -25.92
N ASN A 165 16.04 11.86 -26.17
CA ASN A 165 15.75 11.20 -27.44
C ASN A 165 15.83 12.18 -28.62
N ILE A 166 16.07 13.46 -28.35
CA ILE A 166 16.54 14.43 -29.32
C ILE A 166 17.94 14.00 -29.72
N GLY A 167 18.06 13.35 -30.87
CA GLY A 167 19.34 13.11 -31.50
C GLY A 167 20.06 14.45 -31.65
N VAL A 168 21.10 14.65 -30.84
CA VAL A 168 21.97 15.81 -30.97
C VAL A 168 22.63 15.69 -32.33
N TRP A 169 22.32 16.61 -33.24
CA TRP A 169 23.00 16.68 -34.53
C TRP A 169 24.50 16.85 -34.29
N ARG A 170 25.30 15.91 -34.82
CA ARG A 170 26.77 15.96 -34.80
C ARG A 170 27.26 15.85 -36.23
N ALA A 171 28.29 16.62 -36.56
CA ALA A 171 29.00 16.43 -37.82
C ALA A 171 29.62 15.01 -37.87
N PRO A 172 29.75 14.38 -39.05
CA PRO A 172 30.25 13.00 -39.19
C PRO A 172 31.64 12.76 -38.57
N ASP A 173 32.42 13.82 -38.41
CA ASP A 173 33.80 13.85 -37.93
C ASP A 173 33.93 14.43 -36.50
N ALA A 174 32.83 14.78 -35.84
CA ALA A 174 32.84 15.37 -34.51
C ALA A 174 33.32 14.34 -33.45
N LYS A 175 34.59 14.45 -33.04
CA LYS A 175 35.14 13.75 -31.88
C LYS A 175 34.88 14.57 -30.61
N PRO A 176 34.56 13.95 -29.45
CA PRO A 176 34.48 14.68 -28.19
C PRO A 176 35.83 15.33 -27.89
N SER A 177 35.90 16.67 -27.91
CA SER A 177 37.10 17.41 -27.50
C SER A 177 37.17 17.40 -25.97
N LEU A 178 37.72 16.32 -25.42
CA LEU A 178 38.18 16.31 -24.03
C LEU A 178 39.60 16.85 -24.04
N ASP A 179 39.74 18.17 -23.88
CA ASP A 179 41.03 18.88 -23.89
C ASP A 179 41.85 18.71 -22.60
N PHE A 180 41.45 17.76 -21.74
CA PHE A 180 42.03 17.60 -20.41
C PHE A 180 43.28 16.71 -20.37
N ASP A 181 43.52 15.87 -21.38
CA ASP A 181 44.72 15.03 -21.42
C ASP A 181 45.05 14.62 -22.86
N ALA A 182 46.10 15.20 -23.43
CA ALA A 182 46.57 14.86 -24.77
C ALA A 182 47.28 13.49 -24.80
N ASP A 183 47.91 13.10 -23.68
CA ASP A 183 48.71 11.88 -23.58
C ASP A 183 47.85 10.62 -23.42
N LEU A 184 46.60 10.74 -22.94
CA LEU A 184 45.61 9.64 -22.97
C LEU A 184 45.00 9.43 -24.37
N ARG A 185 45.38 10.22 -25.39
CA ARG A 185 44.91 10.08 -26.78
C ARG A 185 45.74 9.09 -27.62
N ASP A 186 46.47 8.17 -26.98
CA ASP A 186 47.12 7.08 -27.71
C ASP A 186 46.11 6.04 -28.18
N PHE A 187 45.58 6.23 -29.39
CA PHE A 187 44.69 5.30 -30.07
C PHE A 187 45.43 4.21 -30.86
N SER A 188 46.76 4.09 -30.72
CA SER A 188 47.56 3.09 -31.42
C SER A 188 47.06 1.65 -31.21
N TRP A 189 46.54 1.35 -30.02
CA TRP A 189 45.93 0.05 -29.72
C TRP A 189 44.64 -0.21 -30.52
N SER A 190 43.79 0.80 -30.68
CA SER A 190 42.56 0.72 -31.47
C SER A 190 42.88 0.50 -32.95
N ASP A 191 43.87 1.22 -33.47
CA ASP A 191 44.34 1.08 -34.85
C ASP A 191 44.95 -0.31 -35.09
N ALA A 192 45.74 -0.82 -34.15
CA ALA A 192 46.28 -2.19 -34.20
C ALA A 192 45.18 -3.26 -34.15
N GLN A 193 44.11 -3.07 -33.37
CA GLN A 193 42.97 -3.99 -33.35
C GLN A 193 42.18 -3.97 -34.67
N ASN A 194 41.98 -2.79 -35.25
CA ASN A 194 41.31 -2.67 -36.55
C ASN A 194 42.13 -3.29 -37.69
N ALA A 195 43.46 -3.16 -37.66
CA ALA A 195 44.34 -3.86 -38.60
C ALA A 195 44.20 -5.38 -38.49
N ARG A 196 44.26 -5.93 -37.26
CA ARG A 196 44.02 -7.37 -37.01
C ARG A 196 42.61 -7.83 -37.42
N ARG A 197 41.60 -6.98 -37.30
CA ARG A 197 40.24 -7.29 -37.78
C ARG A 197 40.22 -7.36 -39.32
N ARG A 198 40.85 -6.42 -40.01
CA ARG A 198 40.98 -6.44 -41.48
C ARG A 198 41.73 -7.67 -41.98
N GLU A 199 42.82 -8.07 -41.34
CA GLU A 199 43.56 -9.29 -41.68
C GLU A 199 42.70 -10.56 -41.50
N ARG A 200 41.94 -10.64 -40.39
CA ARG A 200 41.02 -11.77 -40.17
C ARG A 200 39.89 -11.82 -41.20
N GLU A 201 39.36 -10.68 -41.60
CA GLU A 201 38.32 -10.59 -42.63
C GLU A 201 38.86 -10.93 -44.02
N ALA A 202 40.07 -10.49 -44.35
CA ALA A 202 40.76 -10.88 -45.59
C ALA A 202 40.98 -12.40 -45.62
N ARG A 203 41.51 -12.98 -44.54
CA ARG A 203 41.70 -14.44 -44.43
C ARG A 203 40.38 -15.22 -44.52
N LYS A 204 39.28 -14.69 -43.99
CA LYS A 204 37.95 -15.28 -44.14
C LYS A 204 37.42 -15.20 -45.57
N ARG A 205 37.75 -14.14 -46.32
CA ARG A 205 37.37 -13.97 -47.73
C ARG A 205 38.20 -14.84 -48.67
N GLU A 206 39.46 -15.09 -48.36
CA GLU A 206 40.31 -16.00 -49.15
C GLU A 206 39.98 -17.48 -48.90
N ALA A 207 39.43 -17.81 -47.74
CA ALA A 207 39.04 -19.18 -47.37
C ALA A 207 37.60 -19.56 -47.80
N ALA A 208 36.85 -18.63 -48.38
CA ALA A 208 35.49 -18.81 -48.89
C ALA A 208 35.50 -18.83 -50.43
#